data_AF-A0AAU2E411-F1
#
_entry.id   AF-A0AAU2E411-F1
#
_cell.length_a   1.000
_cell.length_b   1.000
_cell.length_c   1.000
_cell.angle_alpha   90.00
_cell.angle_beta   90.00
_cell.angle_gamma   90.00
#
_symmetry.space_group_name_H-M   'P 1'
#
loop_
_entity.id
_entity.type
_entity.pdbx_description
1 polymer ?
#
loop_
_entity_poly.entity_id
_entity_poly.type
_entity_poly.pdbx_seq_one_letter_code
_entity_poly.pdbx_strand_id
1 'polypeptide(L)'
;MTSTHSPAHPKASAPPPALPVVTPGAVPVVGRVLRVAVWSLPAVLVAFAGFRRRWMSDDAFIYVRTVRQVLAGNGPVFNPGERVESSTGTLWQWLLVVAGAVGADPASAAVYGGWC
;
A
#
# COMPACT_ATOMS: atom_id res chain seq x y z
N MET A 1 4.49 59.71 77.26
CA MET A 1 5.51 58.96 76.50
C MET A 1 4.79 58.08 75.50
N THR A 2 4.68 58.54 74.25
CA THR A 2 3.95 57.84 73.18
C THR A 2 5.01 57.24 72.25
N SER A 3 5.15 55.90 72.27
CA SER A 3 6.10 55.19 71.39
C SER A 3 5.44 54.97 70.03
N THR A 4 5.99 55.58 68.99
CA THR A 4 5.56 55.40 67.60
C THR A 4 6.19 54.11 67.07
N HIS A 5 5.42 53.01 67.03
CA HIS A 5 5.88 51.79 66.38
C HIS A 5 5.60 51.87 64.87
N SER A 6 6.67 51.99 64.07
CA SER A 6 6.59 51.87 62.61
C SER A 6 6.55 50.39 62.22
N PRO A 7 5.61 49.92 61.38
CA PRO A 7 5.60 48.54 60.92
C PRO A 7 6.78 48.31 59.95
N ALA A 8 7.52 47.22 60.14
CA ALA A 8 8.58 46.83 59.22
C ALA A 8 7.95 46.17 57.97
N HIS A 9 8.21 46.72 56.78
CA HIS A 9 7.84 46.05 55.54
C HIS A 9 8.71 44.79 55.34
N PRO A 10 8.13 43.61 55.06
CA PRO A 10 8.91 42.43 54.76
C PRO A 10 9.71 42.66 53.46
N LYS A 11 11.04 42.52 53.54
CA LYS A 11 11.93 42.49 52.36
C LYS A 11 11.48 41.34 51.46
N ALA A 12 11.11 41.65 50.21
CA ALA A 12 10.83 40.64 49.21
C ALA A 12 12.05 39.70 49.07
N SER A 13 11.83 38.40 49.28
CA SER A 13 12.84 37.37 49.02
C SER A 13 13.16 37.35 47.53
N ALA A 14 14.44 37.19 47.20
CA ALA A 14 14.88 37.06 45.82
C ALA A 14 14.14 35.89 45.13
N PRO A 15 13.74 36.04 43.86
CA PRO A 15 13.07 34.96 43.14
C PRO A 15 13.99 33.73 43.09
N PRO A 16 13.45 32.50 43.19
CA PRO A 16 14.25 31.29 43.06
C PRO A 16 14.95 31.26 41.70
N PRO A 17 16.15 30.67 41.59
CA PRO A 17 16.83 30.54 40.31
C PRO A 17 15.92 29.78 39.33
N ALA A 18 15.66 30.38 38.17
CA ALA A 18 14.88 29.75 37.13
C ALA A 18 15.56 28.44 36.72
N LEU A 19 14.83 27.32 36.82
CA LEU A 19 15.33 26.04 36.34
C LEU A 19 15.57 26.14 34.83
N PRO A 20 16.62 25.48 34.31
CA PRO A 20 16.83 25.42 32.87
C PRO A 20 15.62 24.75 32.21
N VAL A 21 14.89 25.53 31.41
CA VAL A 21 13.80 25.02 30.58
C VAL A 21 14.45 24.21 29.46
N VAL A 22 14.43 22.88 29.58
CA VAL A 22 14.83 21.98 28.50
C VAL A 22 13.79 22.09 27.40
N THR A 23 14.13 22.83 26.34
CA THR A 23 13.31 22.88 25.13
C THR A 23 13.53 21.57 24.37
N PRO A 24 12.48 20.81 24.01
CA PRO A 24 12.65 19.61 23.21
C PRO A 24 13.24 20.00 21.86
N GLY A 25 14.48 19.58 21.60
CA GLY A 25 15.19 19.88 20.37
C GLY A 25 14.40 19.37 19.15
N ALA A 26 14.26 20.23 18.14
CA ALA A 26 13.66 19.85 16.86
C ALA A 26 14.41 18.63 16.29
N VAL A 27 13.71 17.51 16.12
CA VAL A 27 14.29 16.33 15.48
C VAL A 27 14.68 16.72 14.04
N PRO A 28 15.94 16.56 13.60
CA PRO A 28 16.32 16.96 12.26
C PRO A 28 15.50 16.18 11.23
N VAL A 29 14.79 16.90 10.36
CA VAL A 29 13.92 16.34 9.31
C VAL A 29 14.68 15.31 8.45
N VAL A 30 15.97 15.58 8.19
CA VAL A 30 16.90 14.67 7.50
C VAL A 30 16.99 13.30 8.16
N GLY A 31 17.08 13.25 9.50
CA GLY A 31 17.13 11.99 10.25
C GLY A 31 15.79 11.24 10.28
N ARG A 32 14.65 11.93 10.07
CA ARG A 32 13.35 11.29 9.90
C ARG A 32 13.21 10.67 8.51
N VAL A 33 13.59 11.41 7.46
CA VAL A 33 13.56 10.92 6.08
C VAL A 33 14.49 9.72 5.88
N LEU A 34 15.72 9.79 6.40
CA LEU A 34 16.67 8.67 6.33
C LEU A 34 16.14 7.41 7.02
N ARG A 35 15.51 7.55 8.20
CA ARG A 35 14.88 6.40 8.86
C ARG A 35 13.77 5.81 8.00
N VAL A 36 12.82 6.62 7.53
CA VAL A 36 11.72 6.13 6.69
C VAL A 36 12.25 5.44 5.44
N ALA A 37 13.27 6.01 4.78
CA ALA A 37 13.90 5.40 3.61
C ALA A 37 14.55 4.05 3.93
N VAL A 38 15.29 3.95 5.03
CA VAL A 38 15.93 2.68 5.46
C VAL A 38 14.87 1.62 5.78
N TRP A 39 13.78 1.98 6.45
CA TRP A 39 12.71 1.05 6.81
C TRP A 39 11.84 0.65 5.60
N SER A 40 11.65 1.54 4.61
CA SER A 40 10.84 1.25 3.43
C SER A 40 11.61 0.54 2.31
N LEU A 41 12.94 0.68 2.28
CA LEU A 41 13.79 0.11 1.22
C LEU A 41 13.57 -1.40 1.01
N PRO A 42 13.52 -2.27 2.05
CA PRO A 42 13.29 -3.70 1.85
C PRO A 42 11.91 -3.98 1.25
N ALA A 43 10.87 -3.25 1.69
CA ALA A 43 9.52 -3.40 1.17
C ALA A 43 9.44 -3.02 -0.31
N VAL A 44 10.10 -1.92 -0.70
CA VAL A 44 10.19 -1.49 -2.10
C VAL A 44 10.96 -2.51 -2.94
N LEU A 45 12.08 -3.04 -2.44
CA LEU A 45 12.87 -4.05 -3.14
C LEU A 45 12.09 -5.36 -3.32
N VAL A 46 11.39 -5.83 -2.30
CA VAL A 46 10.55 -7.04 -2.37
C VAL A 46 9.37 -6.81 -3.32
N ALA A 47 8.68 -5.67 -3.21
CA ALA A 47 7.60 -5.32 -4.12
C ALA A 47 8.08 -5.23 -5.58
N PHE A 48 9.23 -4.63 -5.82
CA PHE A 48 9.83 -4.52 -7.15
C PHE A 48 10.28 -5.88 -7.68
N ALA A 49 10.94 -6.69 -6.86
CA ALA A 49 11.37 -8.04 -7.24
C ALA A 49 10.16 -8.96 -7.52
N GLY A 50 9.11 -8.86 -6.71
CA GLY A 50 7.84 -9.56 -6.92
C GLY A 50 7.14 -9.10 -8.20
N PHE A 51 7.10 -7.80 -8.46
CA PHE A 51 6.57 -7.24 -9.71
C PHE A 51 7.33 -7.75 -10.94
N ARG A 52 8.66 -7.81 -10.86
CA ARG A 52 9.49 -8.31 -11.97
C ARG A 52 9.39 -9.82 -12.17
N ARG A 53 9.04 -10.56 -11.12
CA ARG A 53 8.88 -12.02 -11.14
C ARG A 53 7.42 -12.41 -11.01
N ARG A 54 6.50 -11.61 -11.58
CA ARG A 54 5.07 -11.97 -11.61
C ARG A 54 4.89 -13.31 -12.30
N TRP A 55 4.07 -14.15 -11.70
CA TRP A 55 3.74 -15.48 -12.19
C TRP A 55 2.28 -15.52 -12.56
N MET A 56 1.93 -16.34 -13.55
CA MET A 56 0.54 -16.61 -13.85
C MET A 56 0.02 -17.62 -12.83
N SER A 57 -1.03 -17.25 -12.08
CA SER A 57 -1.75 -18.20 -11.22
C SER A 57 -2.40 -19.29 -12.07
N ASP A 58 -2.55 -20.49 -11.51
CA ASP A 58 -3.27 -21.59 -12.16
C ASP A 58 -4.69 -21.18 -12.56
N ASP A 59 -5.33 -20.31 -11.76
CA ASP A 59 -6.66 -19.76 -12.05
C ASP A 59 -6.67 -18.93 -13.35
N ALA A 60 -5.64 -18.13 -13.61
CA ALA A 60 -5.57 -17.34 -14.85
C ALA A 60 -5.35 -18.22 -16.08
N PHE A 61 -4.65 -19.35 -15.94
CA PHE A 61 -4.51 -20.30 -17.03
C PHE A 61 -5.87 -20.85 -17.48
N ILE A 62 -6.78 -21.12 -16.52
CA ILE A 62 -8.16 -21.54 -16.80
C ILE A 62 -8.89 -20.46 -17.62
N TYR A 63 -8.82 -19.18 -17.21
CA TYR A 63 -9.42 -18.08 -17.95
C TYR A 63 -8.85 -17.94 -19.37
N VAL A 64 -7.52 -17.96 -19.54
CA VAL A 64 -6.88 -17.80 -20.86
C VAL A 64 -7.31 -18.92 -21.81
N ARG A 65 -7.37 -20.17 -21.33
CA ARG A 65 -7.83 -21.29 -22.15
C ARG A 65 -9.29 -21.12 -22.54
N THR A 66 -10.17 -20.80 -21.59
CA THR A 66 -11.60 -20.59 -21.88
C THR A 66 -11.82 -19.42 -22.84
N VAL A 67 -11.08 -18.31 -22.69
CA VAL A 67 -11.09 -17.18 -23.63
C VAL A 67 -10.69 -17.63 -25.03
N ARG A 68 -9.63 -18.42 -25.17
CA ARG A 68 -9.21 -18.96 -26.48
C ARG A 68 -10.29 -19.86 -27.09
N GLN A 69 -10.99 -20.65 -26.28
CA GLN A 69 -12.11 -21.49 -26.76
C GLN A 69 -13.31 -20.65 -27.20
N VAL A 70 -13.62 -19.56 -26.48
CA VAL A 70 -14.66 -18.60 -26.86
C VAL A 70 -14.31 -17.94 -28.19
N LEU A 71 -13.07 -17.45 -28.35
CA LEU A 71 -12.60 -16.83 -29.59
C LEU A 71 -12.54 -17.83 -30.75
N ALA A 72 -12.35 -19.12 -30.48
CA ALA A 72 -12.42 -20.21 -31.46
C ALA A 72 -13.86 -20.63 -31.81
N GLY A 73 -14.89 -20.08 -31.15
CA GLY A 73 -16.30 -20.36 -31.41
C GLY A 73 -16.88 -21.55 -30.65
N ASN A 74 -16.14 -22.18 -29.74
CA ASN A 74 -16.59 -23.33 -28.95
C ASN A 74 -17.43 -22.94 -27.72
N GLY A 75 -17.51 -21.64 -27.41
CA GLY A 75 -18.19 -21.11 -26.24
C GLY A 75 -17.31 -21.09 -24.97
N PRO A 76 -17.88 -20.70 -23.81
CA PRO A 76 -17.15 -20.54 -22.54
C PRO A 76 -16.88 -21.88 -21.86
N VAL A 77 -16.19 -22.77 -22.57
CA VAL A 77 -15.82 -24.12 -22.11
C VAL A 77 -14.31 -24.26 -22.01
N PHE A 78 -13.86 -25.04 -21.03
CA PHE A 78 -12.44 -25.37 -20.90
C PHE A 78 -12.02 -26.48 -21.88
N ASN A 79 -12.87 -27.51 -22.03
CA ASN A 79 -12.70 -28.60 -22.96
C ASN A 79 -13.85 -28.61 -23.98
N PRO A 80 -13.59 -28.66 -25.30
CA PRO A 80 -14.63 -28.74 -26.31
C PRO A 80 -15.52 -29.98 -26.10
N GLY A 81 -16.85 -29.79 -26.14
CA GLY A 81 -17.83 -30.87 -25.97
C GLY A 81 -18.29 -31.09 -24.52
N GLU A 82 -17.55 -30.62 -23.52
CA GLU A 82 -17.99 -30.63 -22.12
C GLU A 82 -18.50 -29.24 -21.72
N ARG A 83 -19.80 -29.13 -21.43
CA ARG A 83 -20.43 -27.89 -20.97
C ARG A 83 -20.29 -27.77 -19.46
N VAL A 84 -19.08 -27.46 -19.00
CA VAL A 84 -18.79 -27.20 -17.58
C VAL A 84 -18.37 -25.74 -17.41
N GLU A 85 -19.01 -25.05 -16.46
CA GLU A 85 -18.66 -23.68 -16.12
C GLU A 85 -17.29 -23.66 -15.45
N SER A 86 -16.31 -23.14 -16.18
CA SER A 86 -14.90 -23.17 -15.78
C SER A 86 -14.45 -21.92 -15.04
N SER A 87 -15.30 -20.89 -14.94
CA SER A 87 -14.99 -19.64 -14.25
C SER A 87 -15.94 -19.36 -13.10
N THR A 88 -15.38 -18.98 -11.95
CA THR A 88 -16.13 -18.44 -10.80
C THR A 88 -16.44 -16.94 -10.95
N GLY A 89 -15.79 -16.25 -11.91
CA GLY A 89 -15.99 -14.84 -12.21
C GLY A 89 -16.36 -14.61 -13.69
N THR A 90 -17.66 -14.70 -14.02
CA THR A 90 -18.17 -14.48 -15.38
C THR A 90 -17.84 -13.10 -15.92
N LEU A 91 -17.97 -12.04 -15.11
CA LEU A 91 -17.63 -10.68 -15.51
C LEU A 91 -16.16 -10.55 -15.94
N TRP A 92 -15.23 -11.12 -15.16
CA TRP A 92 -13.81 -11.09 -15.46
C TRP A 92 -13.47 -11.87 -16.73
N GLN A 93 -14.09 -13.04 -16.91
CA GLN A 93 -13.94 -13.82 -18.14
C GLN A 93 -14.32 -13.01 -19.38
N TRP A 94 -15.47 -12.33 -19.36
CA TRP A 94 -15.91 -11.53 -20.51
C TRP A 94 -15.00 -10.32 -20.76
N LEU A 95 -14.46 -9.68 -19.72
CA LEU A 95 -13.46 -8.63 -19.88
C LEU A 95 -12.19 -9.14 -20.59
N LEU A 96 -11.73 -10.35 -20.25
CA LEU A 96 -10.59 -10.98 -20.94
C LEU A 96 -10.91 -11.41 -22.37
N VAL A 97 -12.14 -11.87 -22.65
CA VAL A 97 -12.61 -12.14 -24.02
C VAL A 97 -12.58 -10.86 -24.85
N VAL A 98 -13.10 -9.75 -24.31
CA VAL A 98 -13.06 -8.44 -24.98
C VAL A 98 -11.61 -8.03 -25.21
N ALA A 99 -10.74 -8.09 -24.19
CA ALA A 99 -9.33 -7.77 -24.33
C ALA A 99 -8.64 -8.59 -25.44
N GLY A 100 -8.88 -9.91 -25.48
CA GLY A 100 -8.36 -10.79 -26.53
C GLY A 100 -8.93 -10.47 -27.92
N ALA A 101 -10.21 -10.09 -28.01
CA ALA A 101 -10.86 -9.73 -29.27
C ALA A 101 -10.32 -8.42 -29.87
N VAL A 102 -9.89 -7.45 -29.03
CA VAL A 102 -9.20 -6.22 -29.50
C VAL A 102 -7.69 -6.42 -29.76
N GLY A 103 -7.19 -7.66 -29.66
CA GLY A 103 -5.80 -8.00 -30.01
C GLY A 103 -4.80 -7.85 -28.86
N ALA A 104 -5.25 -7.65 -27.62
CA ALA A 104 -4.38 -7.76 -26.47
C ALA A 104 -4.07 -9.23 -26.19
N ASP A 105 -2.82 -9.55 -25.84
CA ASP A 105 -2.49 -10.88 -25.35
C ASP A 105 -3.23 -11.11 -24.02
N PRO A 106 -4.17 -12.09 -23.95
CA PRO A 106 -4.96 -12.31 -22.74
C PRO A 106 -4.11 -12.73 -21.55
N ALA A 107 -2.92 -13.31 -21.78
CA ALA A 107 -1.95 -13.60 -20.73
C ALA A 107 -1.39 -12.31 -20.12
N SER A 108 -0.98 -11.35 -20.96
CA SER A 108 -0.55 -10.02 -20.53
C SER A 108 -1.70 -9.25 -19.84
N ALA A 109 -2.91 -9.30 -20.37
CA ALA A 109 -4.08 -8.65 -19.76
C ALA A 109 -4.41 -9.23 -18.38
N ALA A 110 -4.26 -10.55 -18.18
CA ALA A 110 -4.44 -11.18 -16.88
C ALA A 110 -3.35 -10.77 -15.87
N VAL A 111 -2.09 -10.67 -16.29
CA VAL A 111 -0.96 -10.26 -15.43
C VAL A 111 -1.03 -8.77 -15.04
N TYR A 112 -1.53 -7.90 -15.92
CA TYR A 112 -1.60 -6.47 -15.65
C TYR A 112 -2.95 -5.98 -15.10
N GLY A 113 -4.05 -6.69 -15.39
CA GLY A 113 -5.42 -6.24 -15.10
C GLY A 113 -5.91 -6.50 -13.68
N GLY A 114 -5.25 -7.38 -12.93
CA GLY A 114 -5.56 -7.60 -11.52
C GLY A 114 -5.69 -9.08 -11.21
N TRP A 115 -4.83 -9.52 -10.29
CA TRP A 115 -4.73 -10.90 -9.78
C TRP A 115 -4.12 -11.91 -10.76
N CYS A 116 -2.85 -11.67 -11.10
CA CYS A 116 -1.76 -12.64 -11.30
C CYS A 116 -0.40 -11.93 -11.18
#